data_AF-A0A1A2N9F2-F1
#
_entry.id   AF-A0A1A2N9F2-F1
#
_cell.length_a   1.000
_cell.length_b   1.000
_cell.length_c   1.000
_cell.angle_alpha   90.00
_cell.angle_beta   90.00
_cell.angle_gamma   90.00
#
_symmetry.space_group_name_H-M   'P 1'
#
loop_
_entity.id
_entity.type
_entity.pdbx_description
1 polymer ?
#
loop_
_entity_poly.entity_id
_entity_poly.type
_entity_poly.pdbx_seq_one_letter_code
_entity_poly.pdbx_strand_id
1 'polypeptide(L)'
;MTTAEAKDAAALEGRITDEDIERARAQIGVAVNKKEQPWNTVISADAISHFAFGIGDDNPLFLDPAYGPHTRWHSQIEPTFPISTGLDQTPKFTDPERKKLYLPVPRNNPRNT
;
A
#
# COMPACT_ATOMS: atom_id res chain seq x y z
N MET A 1 13.89 0.87 -35.75
CA MET A 1 13.25 0.88 -34.41
C MET A 1 12.83 2.29 -34.10
N THR A 2 11.54 2.49 -33.92
CA THR A 2 10.99 3.74 -33.38
C THR A 2 11.28 3.83 -31.88
N THR A 3 11.22 5.03 -31.31
CA THR A 3 11.49 5.26 -29.88
C THR A 3 10.55 4.46 -28.96
N ALA A 4 9.32 4.19 -29.42
CA ALA A 4 8.35 3.38 -28.69
C ALA A 4 8.74 1.89 -28.65
N GLU A 5 9.21 1.33 -29.78
CA GLU A 5 9.64 -0.08 -29.86
C GLU A 5 10.87 -0.37 -28.98
N ALA A 6 11.79 0.59 -28.86
CA ALA A 6 12.96 0.48 -27.99
C ALA A 6 12.59 0.50 -26.49
N LYS A 7 11.57 1.28 -26.12
CA LYS A 7 11.05 1.38 -24.75
C LYS A 7 10.37 0.09 -24.30
N ASP A 8 9.56 -0.51 -25.16
CA ASP A 8 8.88 -1.77 -24.87
C ASP A 8 9.88 -2.93 -24.69
N ALA A 9 10.97 -2.94 -25.48
CA ALA A 9 12.06 -3.90 -25.31
C ALA A 9 12.79 -3.73 -23.96
N ALA A 10 13.12 -2.48 -23.57
CA ALA A 10 13.73 -2.20 -22.27
C ALA A 10 12.84 -2.61 -21.08
N ALA A 11 11.52 -2.44 -21.20
CA ALA A 11 10.54 -2.87 -20.21
C ALA A 11 10.49 -4.40 -20.04
N LEU A 12 10.60 -5.15 -21.14
CA LEU A 12 10.65 -6.61 -21.14
C LEU A 12 11.93 -7.16 -20.48
N GLU A 13 13.05 -6.46 -20.65
CA GLU A 13 14.35 -6.80 -20.04
C GLU A 13 14.49 -6.32 -18.58
N GLY A 14 13.49 -5.57 -18.06
CA GLY A 14 13.54 -5.01 -16.70
C GLY A 14 14.58 -3.90 -16.54
N ARG A 15 15.01 -3.26 -17.64
CA ARG A 15 16.00 -2.19 -17.63
C ARG A 15 15.34 -0.88 -17.20
N ILE A 16 15.89 -0.24 -16.17
CA ILE A 16 15.48 1.10 -15.74
C ILE A 16 16.10 2.13 -16.69
N THR A 17 15.27 2.96 -17.31
CA THR A 17 15.67 4.04 -18.23
C THR A 17 15.68 5.41 -17.56
N ASP A 18 16.32 6.40 -18.18
CA ASP A 18 16.28 7.79 -17.69
C ASP A 18 14.84 8.34 -17.66
N GLU A 19 14.00 7.95 -18.63
CA GLU A 19 12.58 8.28 -18.63
C GLU A 19 11.84 7.68 -17.42
N ASP A 20 12.19 6.46 -16.99
CA ASP A 20 11.61 5.84 -15.80
C ASP A 20 12.02 6.59 -14.52
N ILE A 21 13.26 7.06 -14.45
CA ILE A 21 13.78 7.86 -13.35
C ILE A 21 13.07 9.22 -13.29
N GLU A 22 12.95 9.92 -14.43
CA GLU A 22 12.22 11.19 -14.50
C GLU A 22 10.75 11.02 -14.14
N ARG A 23 10.11 9.94 -14.59
CA ARG A 23 8.74 9.60 -14.18
C ARG A 23 8.65 9.37 -12.66
N ALA A 24 9.59 8.63 -12.07
CA ALA A 24 9.61 8.40 -10.62
C ALA A 24 9.83 9.69 -9.82
N ARG A 25 10.70 10.59 -10.30
CA ARG A 25 10.91 11.92 -9.70
C ARG A 25 9.64 12.76 -9.70
N ALA A 26 8.89 12.74 -10.80
CA ALA A 26 7.63 13.47 -10.92
C ALA A 26 6.54 12.96 -9.96
N GLN A 27 6.66 11.75 -9.38
CA GLN A 27 5.74 11.21 -8.38
C GLN A 27 5.99 11.75 -6.96
N ILE A 28 7.15 12.34 -6.69
CA ILE A 28 7.51 12.82 -5.36
C ILE A 28 6.56 13.94 -4.94
N GLY A 29 6.00 13.84 -3.74
CA GLY A 29 5.06 14.82 -3.18
C GLY A 29 3.64 14.73 -3.74
N VAL A 30 3.35 13.79 -4.64
CA VAL A 30 2.00 13.57 -5.17
C VAL A 30 1.31 12.48 -4.35
N ALA A 31 0.31 12.86 -3.56
CA ALA A 31 -0.50 11.92 -2.79
C ALA A 31 -1.35 11.04 -3.72
N VAL A 32 -1.28 9.72 -3.56
CA VAL A 32 -1.97 8.73 -4.39
C VAL A 32 -3.06 8.05 -3.58
N ASN A 33 -4.29 8.08 -4.08
CA ASN A 33 -5.38 7.27 -3.52
C ASN A 33 -5.11 5.77 -3.74
N LYS A 34 -4.95 5.04 -2.64
CA LYS A 34 -4.99 3.58 -2.56
C LYS A 34 -6.41 3.11 -2.85
N LYS A 35 -6.51 2.11 -3.73
CA LYS A 35 -7.80 1.54 -4.16
C LYS A 35 -8.17 0.30 -3.37
N GLU A 36 -7.19 -0.28 -2.69
CA GLU A 36 -7.32 -1.50 -1.92
C GLU A 36 -8.23 -1.24 -0.71
N GLN A 37 -9.12 -2.20 -0.45
CA GLN A 37 -9.90 -2.20 0.78
C GLN A 37 -8.97 -2.49 1.97
N PRO A 38 -9.30 -2.01 3.18
CA PRO A 38 -8.56 -2.38 4.37
C PRO A 38 -8.59 -3.89 4.55
N TRP A 39 -7.49 -4.44 5.04
CA TRP A 39 -7.36 -5.87 5.28
C TRP A 39 -8.35 -6.35 6.35
N ASN A 40 -8.49 -5.57 7.42
CA ASN A 40 -9.51 -5.77 8.45
C ASN A 40 -10.55 -4.65 8.35
N THR A 41 -11.79 -5.00 7.99
CA THR A 41 -12.92 -4.05 7.98
C THR A 41 -13.61 -3.92 9.34
N VAL A 42 -13.41 -4.92 10.22
CA VAL A 42 -13.93 -4.97 11.58
C VAL A 42 -12.76 -5.07 12.54
N ILE A 43 -12.77 -4.24 13.58
CA ILE A 43 -11.81 -4.29 14.67
C ILE A 43 -12.33 -5.30 15.69
N SER A 44 -11.59 -6.40 15.89
CA SER A 44 -11.87 -7.39 16.91
C SER A 44 -10.62 -7.65 17.75
N ALA A 45 -10.82 -8.17 18.95
CA ALA A 45 -9.74 -8.58 19.84
C ALA A 45 -8.78 -9.57 19.17
N ASP A 46 -9.33 -10.60 18.52
CA ASP A 46 -8.54 -11.60 17.78
C ASP A 46 -7.71 -10.99 16.65
N ALA A 47 -8.27 -10.03 15.90
CA ALA A 47 -7.55 -9.40 14.81
C ALA A 47 -6.37 -8.55 15.32
N ILE A 48 -6.56 -7.85 16.44
CA ILE A 48 -5.50 -7.09 17.11
C ILE A 48 -4.41 -8.04 17.63
N SER A 49 -4.78 -9.11 18.34
CA SER A 49 -3.84 -10.09 18.88
C SER A 49 -3.02 -10.78 17.77
N HIS A 50 -3.66 -11.20 16.67
CA HIS A 50 -2.95 -11.78 15.52
C HIS A 50 -2.02 -10.79 14.84
N PHE A 51 -2.42 -9.51 14.74
CA PHE A 51 -1.57 -8.47 14.18
C PHE A 51 -0.32 -8.24 15.04
N ALA A 52 -0.50 -8.05 16.36
CA ALA A 52 0.58 -7.90 17.32
C ALA A 52 1.54 -9.10 17.29
N PHE A 53 0.99 -10.32 17.23
CA PHE A 53 1.78 -11.54 17.07
C PHE A 53 2.56 -11.56 15.74
N GLY A 54 1.91 -11.16 14.63
CA GLY A 54 2.53 -11.13 13.30
C GLY A 54 3.69 -10.14 13.17
N ILE A 55 3.67 -9.04 13.93
CA ILE A 55 4.78 -8.08 14.00
C ILE A 55 5.81 -8.41 15.10
N GLY A 56 5.52 -9.38 15.96
CA GLY A 56 6.38 -9.79 17.07
C GLY A 56 6.39 -8.84 18.25
N ASP A 57 5.28 -8.15 18.53
CA ASP A 57 5.12 -7.29 19.70
C ASP A 57 4.38 -8.04 20.82
N ASP A 58 5.13 -8.38 21.88
CA ASP A 58 4.64 -9.17 23.02
C ASP A 58 3.97 -8.33 24.12
N ASN A 59 3.64 -7.06 23.86
CA ASN A 59 2.96 -6.23 24.85
C ASN A 59 1.58 -6.82 25.22
N PRO A 60 1.32 -7.15 26.49
CA PRO A 60 0.05 -7.76 26.90
C PRO A 60 -1.16 -6.87 26.66
N LEU A 61 -0.98 -5.54 26.58
CA LEU A 61 -2.04 -4.61 26.19
C LEU A 61 -2.58 -4.88 24.77
N PHE A 62 -1.77 -5.49 23.92
CA PHE A 62 -2.04 -5.73 22.51
C PHE A 62 -2.41 -7.19 22.25
N LEU A 63 -1.83 -8.13 23.01
CA LEU A 63 -2.07 -9.57 22.83
C LEU A 63 -3.22 -10.11 23.67
N ASP A 64 -3.41 -9.62 24.89
CA ASP A 64 -4.40 -10.13 25.83
C ASP A 64 -5.59 -9.16 25.96
N PRO A 65 -6.78 -9.54 25.45
CA PRO A 65 -7.98 -8.71 25.57
C PRO A 65 -8.39 -8.42 27.02
N ALA A 66 -8.00 -9.27 27.97
CA ALA A 66 -8.29 -9.12 29.38
C ALA A 66 -7.32 -8.18 30.12
N TYR A 67 -6.17 -7.84 29.52
CA TYR A 67 -5.19 -6.96 30.16
C TYR A 67 -5.66 -5.50 30.19
N GLY A 68 -6.15 -5.01 29.05
CA GLY A 68 -6.57 -3.62 28.85
C GLY A 68 -7.55 -3.06 29.89
N PRO A 69 -8.61 -3.78 30.29
CA PRO A 69 -9.55 -3.37 31.33
C PRO A 69 -8.93 -2.93 32.67
N HIS A 70 -7.75 -3.45 33.02
CA HIS A 70 -7.03 -3.12 34.26
C HIS A 70 -6.02 -1.97 34.10
N THR A 71 -5.96 -1.36 32.92
CA THR A 71 -5.08 -0.23 32.62
C THR A 71 -5.87 1.07 32.43
N ARG A 72 -5.17 2.20 32.30
CA ARG A 72 -5.78 3.50 31.96
C ARG A 72 -6.54 3.51 30.63
N TRP A 73 -6.32 2.50 29.78
CA TRP A 73 -6.94 2.41 28.45
C TRP A 73 -8.29 1.71 28.49
N HIS A 74 -8.58 0.96 29.56
CA HIS A 74 -9.86 0.28 29.81
C HIS A 74 -10.30 -0.75 28.75
N SER A 75 -9.49 -1.01 27.72
CA SER A 75 -9.69 -2.03 26.70
C SER A 75 -8.36 -2.42 26.07
N GLN A 76 -8.36 -3.52 25.32
CA GLN A 76 -7.28 -3.83 24.39
C GLN A 76 -7.14 -2.68 23.38
N ILE A 77 -5.90 -2.31 23.06
CA ILE A 77 -5.58 -1.35 22.01
C ILE A 77 -4.34 -1.86 21.27
N GLU A 78 -4.09 -1.42 20.05
CA GLU A 78 -2.77 -1.53 19.44
C GLU A 78 -2.58 -0.30 18.53
N PRO A 79 -1.56 0.56 18.78
CA PRO A 79 -1.44 1.84 18.11
C PRO A 79 -1.21 1.77 16.59
N THR A 80 -0.67 0.67 16.07
CA THR A 80 -0.28 0.52 14.67
C THR A 80 -1.29 -0.26 13.81
N PHE A 81 -2.33 -0.81 14.42
CA PHE A 81 -3.41 -1.56 13.79
C PHE A 81 -4.21 -0.74 12.75
N PRO A 82 -4.28 0.61 12.83
CA PRO A 82 -4.80 1.42 11.73
C PRO A 82 -4.12 1.19 10.38
N ILE A 83 -2.90 0.64 10.32
CA ILE A 83 -2.27 0.21 9.05
C ILE A 83 -3.10 -0.88 8.36
N SER A 84 -3.77 -1.74 9.14
CA SER A 84 -4.59 -2.85 8.65
C SER A 84 -6.03 -2.45 8.37
N THR A 85 -6.57 -1.47 9.09
CA THR A 85 -7.98 -1.07 9.04
C THR A 85 -8.22 0.29 8.36
N GLY A 86 -7.16 1.05 8.07
CA GLY A 86 -7.23 2.43 7.63
C GLY A 86 -7.87 2.59 6.26
N LEU A 87 -8.78 3.57 6.14
CA LEU A 87 -9.39 3.99 4.88
C LEU A 87 -8.64 5.20 4.32
N ASP A 88 -8.12 5.07 3.10
CA ASP A 88 -7.43 6.17 2.43
C ASP A 88 -8.40 7.32 2.11
N GLN A 89 -8.12 8.49 2.69
CA GLN A 89 -8.88 9.73 2.49
C GLN A 89 -8.34 10.60 1.35
N THR A 90 -7.23 10.18 0.71
CA THR A 90 -6.63 10.90 -0.40
C THR A 90 -7.64 11.00 -1.55
N PRO A 91 -7.93 12.20 -2.08
CA PRO A 91 -8.84 12.35 -3.21
C PRO A 91 -8.36 11.56 -4.43
N LYS A 92 -9.29 10.92 -5.14
CA LYS A 92 -8.99 10.26 -6.41
C LYS A 92 -8.55 11.32 -7.43
N PHE A 93 -7.54 11.00 -8.24
CA PHE A 93 -7.16 11.87 -9.35
C PHE A 93 -8.32 12.04 -10.33
N THR A 94 -8.63 13.29 -10.66
CA THR A 94 -9.58 13.65 -11.72
C THR A 94 -8.84 13.93 -13.03
N ASP A 95 -7.60 14.42 -12.97
CA ASP A 95 -6.74 14.73 -14.11
C ASP A 95 -6.14 13.45 -14.76
N PRO A 96 -6.32 13.24 -16.08
CA PRO A 96 -5.70 12.16 -16.83
C PRO A 96 -4.16 12.14 -16.79
N GLU A 97 -3.49 13.29 -16.75
CA GLU A 97 -2.01 13.33 -16.80
C GLU A 97 -1.40 12.77 -15.51
N ARG A 98 -1.94 13.15 -14.34
CA ARG A 98 -1.56 12.53 -13.06
C ARG A 98 -1.83 11.04 -13.01
N LYS A 99 -2.90 10.55 -13.65
CA LYS A 99 -3.15 9.10 -13.73
C LYS A 99 -2.08 8.38 -14.54
N LYS A 100 -1.61 8.97 -15.64
CA LYS A 100 -0.56 8.38 -16.49
C LYS A 100 0.75 8.19 -15.74
N LEU A 101 1.03 9.06 -14.78
CA LEU A 101 2.24 8.98 -13.96
C LEU A 101 2.36 7.68 -13.15
N TYR A 102 1.23 7.09 -12.76
CA TYR A 102 1.16 5.88 -11.94
C TYR A 102 0.65 4.65 -12.70
N LEU A 103 0.45 4.76 -14.02
CA LEU A 103 0.15 3.59 -14.84
C LEU A 103 1.38 2.67 -14.87
N PRO A 104 1.20 1.34 -14.74
CA PRO A 104 2.28 0.40 -14.93
C PRO A 104 2.93 0.61 -16.30
N VAL A 105 4.24 0.40 -16.38
CA VAL A 105 4.91 0.25 -17.69
C VAL A 105 4.18 -0.88 -18.43
N PRO A 106 3.80 -0.70 -19.71
CA PRO A 106 3.15 -1.74 -20.48
C PRO A 106 4.01 -3.01 -20.44
N ARG A 107 3.57 -4.01 -19.70
CA ARG A 107 4.10 -5.36 -19.85
C ARG A 107 3.44 -5.91 -21.09
N ASN A 108 4.17 -5.97 -22.20
CA ASN A 108 3.73 -6.71 -23.37
C ASN A 108 3.77 -8.20 -23.01
N ASN A 109 2.75 -8.69 -22.30
CA ASN A 109 2.66 -10.08 -21.87
C ASN A 109 2.09 -10.89 -23.04
N PRO A 110 2.87 -11.79 -23.68
CA PRO A 110 2.38 -12.57 -24.82
C PRO A 110 1.29 -13.59 -24.44
N ARG A 111 0.87 -13.67 -23.17
CA ARG A 111 -0.19 -14.57 -22.69
C ARG A 111 -1.58 -13.92 -22.57
N ASN A 112 -1.80 -12.73 -23.11
CA ASN A 112 -3.09 -12.05 -23.02
C ASN A 112 -3.69 -11.70 -24.41
N THR A 113 -3.53 -12.63 -25.37
CA THR A 113 -4.33 -12.71 -26.60
C THR A 113 -5.41 -13.75 -26.46
#